data_AF-A0A920A7X9-F1
#
_entry.id   AF-A0A920A7X9-F1
#
_cell.length_a   1.000
_cell.length_b   1.000
_cell.length_c   1.000
_cell.angle_alpha   90.00
_cell.angle_beta   90.00
_cell.angle_gamma   90.00
#
_symmetry.space_group_name_H-M   'P 1'
#
loop_
_entity.id
_entity.type
_entity.pdbx_description
1 polymer ?
#
loop_
_entity_poly.entity_id
_entity_poly.type
_entity_poly.pdbx_seq_one_letter_code
_entity_poly.pdbx_strand_id
1 'polypeptide(L)'
;MSKKKIIDYFLKQAETGNWDKIKYSDVEKKLNLKKNSIKKLFADKIYFLEHYDRYIDKLVIGSVSAQDINENNPSDIIQEYLMNKLDYMNENKLGISNIINFYFNNPKFYLISLKSTKLSVQTFLNCFSYSNNIIRKKLFEKAILVIYLLGFKKWLYEDNTNNSAFALIDKGIKRIKKSTNFFEDLIKK
;
A
#
# COMPACT_ATOMS: atom_id res chain seq x y z
N MET A 1 -13.01 8.56 14.21
CA MET A 1 -12.18 8.16 15.37
C MET A 1 -12.08 6.64 15.61
N SER A 2 -13.02 5.79 15.17
CA SER A 2 -13.01 4.33 15.47
C SER A 2 -12.04 3.48 14.64
N LYS A 3 -11.81 3.81 13.35
CA LYS A 3 -11.06 2.95 12.41
C LYS A 3 -9.55 2.85 12.72
N LYS A 4 -8.89 4.00 12.98
CA LYS A 4 -7.46 4.04 13.32
C LYS A 4 -7.15 3.20 14.57
N LYS A 5 -7.94 3.37 15.65
CA LYS A 5 -7.78 2.58 16.88
C LYS A 5 -7.88 1.07 16.66
N ILE A 6 -8.75 0.62 15.74
CA ILE A 6 -8.85 -0.81 15.38
C ILE A 6 -7.59 -1.26 14.63
N ILE A 7 -7.14 -0.48 13.64
CA ILE A 7 -5.90 -0.76 12.89
C ILE A 7 -4.70 -0.88 13.84
N ASP A 8 -4.49 0.13 14.68
CA ASP A 8 -3.38 0.20 15.64
C ASP A 8 -3.42 -1.02 16.58
N TYR A 9 -4.60 -1.40 17.07
CA TYR A 9 -4.77 -2.57 17.92
C TYR A 9 -4.33 -3.85 17.22
N PHE A 10 -4.82 -4.10 16.00
CA PHE A 10 -4.52 -5.31 15.26
C PHE A 10 -3.04 -5.40 14.90
N LEU A 11 -2.42 -4.30 14.49
CA LEU A 11 -0.99 -4.25 14.18
C LEU A 11 -0.15 -4.50 15.43
N LYS A 12 -0.52 -3.94 16.58
CA LYS A 12 0.20 -4.20 17.84
C LYS A 12 0.04 -5.65 18.31
N GLN A 13 -1.13 -6.26 18.12
CA GLN A 13 -1.32 -7.69 18.40
C GLN A 13 -0.49 -8.57 17.45
N ALA A 14 -0.40 -8.21 16.17
CA ALA A 14 0.45 -8.92 15.22
C ALA A 14 1.94 -8.79 15.57
N GLU A 15 2.40 -7.59 15.92
CA GLU A 15 3.77 -7.31 16.33
C GLU A 15 4.20 -8.17 17.53
N THR A 16 3.28 -8.39 18.49
CA THR A 16 3.52 -9.23 19.68
C THR A 16 3.27 -10.72 19.45
N GLY A 17 3.04 -11.15 18.20
CA GLY A 17 2.85 -12.56 17.85
C GLY A 17 1.49 -13.14 18.23
N ASN A 18 0.50 -12.30 18.57
CA ASN A 18 -0.83 -12.73 18.99
C ASN A 18 -1.88 -12.66 17.88
N TRP A 19 -1.45 -12.60 16.61
CA TRP A 19 -2.34 -12.42 15.45
C TRP A 19 -3.45 -13.47 15.38
N ASP A 20 -3.12 -14.74 15.59
CA ASP A 20 -4.02 -15.89 15.57
C ASP A 20 -5.08 -15.80 16.68
N LYS A 21 -4.69 -15.33 17.87
CA LYS A 21 -5.53 -15.24 19.08
C LYS A 21 -6.56 -14.11 19.03
N ILE A 22 -6.45 -13.17 18.09
CA ILE A 22 -7.40 -12.05 18.00
C ILE A 22 -8.81 -12.56 17.68
N LYS A 23 -9.76 -12.28 18.58
CA LYS A 23 -11.20 -12.45 18.38
C LYS A 23 -11.88 -11.09 18.28
N TYR A 24 -12.71 -10.88 17.26
CA TYR A 24 -13.39 -9.59 17.05
C TYR A 24 -14.23 -9.14 18.24
N SER A 25 -14.94 -10.07 18.89
CA SER A 25 -15.74 -9.78 20.08
C SER A 25 -14.92 -9.14 21.20
N ASP A 26 -13.69 -9.60 21.37
CA ASP A 26 -12.82 -9.19 22.47
C ASP A 26 -12.23 -7.82 22.16
N VAL A 27 -11.89 -7.57 20.89
CA VAL A 27 -11.49 -6.24 20.42
C VAL A 27 -12.64 -5.24 20.54
N GLU A 28 -13.85 -5.63 20.14
CA GLU A 28 -15.04 -4.76 20.24
C GLU A 28 -15.32 -4.38 21.69
N LYS A 29 -15.27 -5.33 22.63
CA LYS A 29 -15.38 -5.04 24.06
C LYS A 29 -14.26 -4.13 24.56
N LYS A 30 -13.00 -4.46 24.24
CA LYS A 30 -11.81 -3.73 24.72
C LYS A 30 -11.77 -2.28 24.22
N LEU A 31 -12.24 -2.04 22.99
CA LEU A 31 -12.26 -0.70 22.39
C LEU A 31 -13.61 0.02 22.56
N ASN A 32 -14.54 -0.53 23.34
CA ASN A 32 -15.90 -0.02 23.55
C ASN A 32 -16.63 0.28 22.23
N LEU A 33 -16.58 -0.66 21.29
CA LEU A 33 -17.20 -0.56 19.97
C LEU A 33 -18.55 -1.29 19.93
N LYS A 34 -19.42 -0.86 19.01
CA LYS A 34 -20.67 -1.56 18.74
C LYS A 34 -20.40 -3.00 18.26
N LYS A 35 -21.24 -3.94 18.70
CA LYS A 35 -21.20 -5.34 18.25
C LYS A 35 -21.22 -5.43 16.71
N ASN A 36 -20.40 -6.31 16.15
CA ASN A 36 -20.22 -6.53 14.71
C ASN A 36 -19.66 -5.32 13.94
N SER A 37 -19.16 -4.28 14.60
CA SER A 37 -18.56 -3.13 13.91
C SER A 37 -17.28 -3.51 13.16
N ILE A 38 -16.48 -4.44 13.68
CA ILE A 38 -15.24 -4.89 13.01
C ILE A 38 -15.58 -5.73 11.77
N LYS A 39 -16.56 -6.63 11.85
CA LYS A 39 -17.03 -7.42 10.69
C LYS A 39 -17.54 -6.53 9.55
N LYS A 40 -18.08 -5.35 9.86
CA LYS A 40 -18.50 -4.35 8.85
C LYS A 40 -17.31 -3.65 8.18
N LEU A 41 -16.13 -3.66 8.80
CA LEU A 41 -14.90 -3.08 8.21
C LEU A 41 -14.19 -4.09 7.30
N PHE A 42 -14.05 -5.33 7.78
CA PHE A 42 -13.48 -6.44 7.03
C PHE A 42 -14.08 -7.76 7.54
N ALA A 43 -14.55 -8.60 6.62
CA ALA A 43 -15.32 -9.79 6.95
C ALA A 43 -14.50 -10.82 7.74
N ASP A 44 -13.20 -10.92 7.44
CA ASP A 44 -12.25 -11.89 8.00
C ASP A 44 -10.86 -11.25 8.13
N LYS A 45 -10.04 -11.72 9.09
CA LYS A 45 -8.69 -11.21 9.36
C LYS A 45 -7.78 -11.27 8.13
N ILE A 46 -8.03 -12.20 7.21
CA ILE A 46 -7.29 -12.29 5.94
C ILE A 46 -7.44 -11.02 5.07
N TYR A 47 -8.52 -10.26 5.24
CA TYR A 47 -8.77 -8.98 4.55
C TYR A 47 -8.23 -7.76 5.31
N PHE A 48 -7.63 -7.95 6.48
CA PHE A 48 -7.15 -6.83 7.30
C PHE A 48 -6.10 -5.99 6.56
N LEU A 49 -5.10 -6.62 5.93
CA LEU A 49 -4.06 -5.88 5.22
C LEU A 49 -4.60 -5.16 3.99
N GLU A 50 -5.65 -5.67 3.32
CA GLU A 50 -6.35 -4.89 2.28
C GLU A 50 -6.99 -3.64 2.88
N HIS A 51 -7.67 -3.75 4.02
CA HIS A 51 -8.28 -2.61 4.68
C HIS A 51 -7.23 -1.57 5.12
N TYR A 52 -6.12 -2.05 5.66
CA TYR A 52 -4.98 -1.22 6.05
C TYR A 52 -4.34 -0.53 4.83
N ASP A 53 -4.17 -1.25 3.73
CA ASP A 53 -3.64 -0.70 2.47
C ASP A 53 -4.51 0.45 1.93
N ARG A 54 -5.85 0.32 1.99
CA ARG A 54 -6.78 1.42 1.67
C ARG A 54 -6.67 2.60 2.63
N TYR A 55 -6.35 2.35 3.90
CA TYR A 55 -6.13 3.41 4.89
C TYR A 55 -4.84 4.17 4.59
N ILE A 56 -3.75 3.47 4.30
CA ILE A 56 -2.46 4.06 3.92
C ILE A 56 -2.59 4.87 2.64
N ASP A 57 -3.29 4.38 1.62
CA ASP A 57 -3.53 5.14 0.40
C ASP A 57 -4.20 6.49 0.66
N LYS A 58 -5.15 6.56 1.61
CA LYS A 58 -5.78 7.82 1.96
C LYS A 58 -4.83 8.79 2.66
N LEU A 59 -3.91 8.28 3.48
CA LEU A 59 -2.89 9.09 4.12
C LEU A 59 -1.92 9.64 3.09
N VAL A 60 -1.38 8.77 2.22
CA VAL A 60 -0.42 9.16 1.19
C VAL A 60 -1.05 10.13 0.19
N ILE A 61 -2.24 9.82 -0.35
CA ILE A 61 -2.91 10.72 -1.31
C ILE A 61 -3.28 12.04 -0.64
N GLY A 62 -3.68 12.02 0.64
CA GLY A 62 -3.97 13.23 1.40
C GLY A 62 -2.76 14.06 1.79
N SER A 63 -1.55 13.48 1.75
CA SER A 63 -0.30 14.20 2.06
C SER A 63 0.30 14.90 0.85
N VAL A 64 -0.07 14.49 -0.37
CA VAL A 64 0.36 15.15 -1.61
C VAL A 64 -0.53 16.36 -1.86
N SER A 65 0.03 17.58 -1.87
CA SER A 65 -0.75 18.78 -2.15
C SER A 65 -1.05 18.92 -3.65
N ALA A 66 -2.13 19.64 -3.99
CA ALA A 66 -2.43 19.97 -5.39
C ALA A 66 -1.30 20.80 -6.04
N GLN A 67 -0.58 21.59 -5.24
CA GLN A 67 0.59 22.33 -5.68
C GLN A 67 1.73 21.40 -6.06
N ASP A 68 2.05 20.40 -5.22
CA ASP A 68 3.12 19.43 -5.49
C ASP A 68 2.84 18.63 -6.77
N ILE A 69 1.58 18.29 -7.01
CA ILE A 69 1.16 17.62 -8.25
C ILE A 69 1.41 18.53 -9.46
N ASN A 70 1.07 19.82 -9.35
CA ASN A 70 1.20 20.76 -10.46
C ASN A 70 2.66 21.14 -10.77
N GLU A 71 3.52 21.19 -9.77
CA GLU A 71 4.91 21.67 -9.92
C GLU A 71 5.90 20.55 -10.28
N ASN A 72 5.64 19.28 -9.91
CA ASN A 72 6.62 18.19 -10.09
C ASN A 72 6.34 17.30 -11.31
N ASN A 73 7.33 16.66 -11.92
CA ASN A 73 7.06 15.78 -13.07
C ASN A 73 6.24 14.55 -12.65
N PRO A 74 5.39 13.98 -13.52
CA PRO A 74 4.62 12.76 -13.21
C PRO A 74 5.49 11.60 -12.71
N SER A 75 6.73 11.46 -13.20
CA SER A 75 7.67 10.45 -12.71
C SER A 75 8.01 10.64 -11.23
N ASP A 76 8.21 11.88 -10.82
CA ASP A 76 8.70 12.25 -9.50
C ASP A 76 7.55 12.11 -8.49
N ILE A 77 6.34 12.53 -8.87
CA ILE A 77 5.11 12.34 -8.07
C ILE A 77 4.82 10.84 -7.87
N ILE A 78 4.96 10.02 -8.92
CA ILE A 78 4.75 8.56 -8.79
C ILE A 78 5.82 7.93 -7.92
N GLN A 79 7.09 8.31 -8.09
CA GLN A 79 8.18 7.84 -7.23
C GLN A 79 7.91 8.17 -5.76
N GLU A 80 7.57 9.42 -5.47
CA GLU A 80 7.29 9.91 -4.13
C GLU A 80 6.10 9.17 -3.51
N TYR A 81 5.01 8.97 -4.24
CA TYR A 81 3.87 8.18 -3.78
C TYR A 81 4.27 6.76 -3.33
N LEU A 82 5.09 6.06 -4.12
CA LEU A 82 5.53 4.71 -3.78
C LEU A 82 6.42 4.70 -2.54
N MET A 83 7.30 5.71 -2.39
CA MET A 83 8.20 5.85 -1.25
C MET A 83 7.45 6.23 0.03
N ASN A 84 6.61 7.27 -0.02
CA ASN A 84 5.77 7.72 1.09
C ASN A 84 4.88 6.59 1.60
N LYS A 85 4.35 5.75 0.70
CA LYS A 85 3.58 4.57 1.09
C LYS A 85 4.36 3.61 1.99
N LEU A 86 5.63 3.35 1.69
CA LEU A 86 6.47 2.51 2.56
C LEU A 86 6.80 3.22 3.87
N ASP A 87 7.04 4.53 3.84
CA ASP A 87 7.29 5.33 5.05
C ASP A 87 6.10 5.31 6.02
N TYR A 88 4.89 5.55 5.54
CA TYR A 88 3.67 5.47 6.37
C TYR A 88 3.45 4.07 6.97
N MET A 89 3.93 3.02 6.32
CA MET A 89 3.85 1.66 6.84
C MET A 89 4.99 1.32 7.81
N ASN A 90 6.06 2.11 7.84
CA ASN A 90 7.30 1.78 8.55
C ASN A 90 7.08 1.61 10.05
N GLU A 91 6.24 2.44 10.66
CA GLU A 91 5.87 2.34 12.08
C GLU A 91 5.26 0.97 12.44
N ASN A 92 4.64 0.30 11.47
CA ASN A 92 3.94 -0.97 11.68
C ASN A 92 4.61 -2.15 10.95
N LYS A 93 5.83 -1.97 10.46
CA LYS A 93 6.56 -2.94 9.63
C LYS A 93 6.62 -4.34 10.24
N LEU A 94 6.95 -4.44 11.53
CA LEU A 94 7.02 -5.71 12.24
C LEU A 94 5.65 -6.42 12.30
N GLY A 95 4.58 -5.68 12.62
CA GLY A 95 3.22 -6.22 12.61
C GLY A 95 2.80 -6.71 11.23
N ILE A 96 3.10 -5.94 10.18
CA ILE A 96 2.82 -6.32 8.78
C ILE A 96 3.59 -7.59 8.40
N SER A 97 4.88 -7.65 8.73
CA SER A 97 5.74 -8.82 8.48
C SER A 97 5.21 -10.08 9.17
N ASN A 98 4.82 -9.97 10.44
CA ASN A 98 4.25 -11.11 11.18
C ASN A 98 2.93 -11.60 10.57
N ILE A 99 2.07 -10.70 10.07
CA ILE A 99 0.83 -11.09 9.38
C ILE A 99 1.14 -11.82 8.07
N ILE A 100 2.08 -11.31 7.27
CA ILE A 100 2.49 -11.95 6.01
C ILE A 100 3.07 -13.34 6.28
N ASN A 101 3.96 -13.45 7.27
CA ASN A 101 4.56 -14.74 7.66
C ASN A 101 3.51 -15.73 8.17
N PHE A 102 2.53 -15.27 8.95
CA PHE A 102 1.41 -16.10 9.38
C PHE A 102 0.61 -16.69 8.21
N TYR A 103 0.43 -15.92 7.14
CA TYR A 103 -0.30 -16.36 5.94
C TYR A 103 0.60 -16.89 4.82
N PHE A 104 1.88 -17.20 5.08
CA PHE A 104 2.87 -17.53 4.05
C PHE A 104 2.45 -18.71 3.14
N ASN A 105 1.68 -19.68 3.65
CA ASN A 105 1.20 -20.82 2.86
C ASN A 105 -0.27 -20.68 2.43
N ASN A 106 -0.85 -19.48 2.51
CA ASN A 106 -2.25 -19.24 2.20
C ASN A 106 -2.43 -18.58 0.82
N PRO A 107 -2.82 -19.32 -0.24
CA PRO A 107 -2.96 -18.75 -1.59
C PRO A 107 -4.06 -17.69 -1.67
N LYS A 108 -5.12 -17.83 -0.89
CA LYS A 108 -6.21 -16.84 -0.83
C LYS A 108 -5.70 -15.49 -0.33
N PHE A 109 -4.81 -15.48 0.65
CA PHE A 109 -4.20 -14.26 1.18
C PHE A 109 -3.43 -13.53 0.08
N TYR A 110 -2.55 -14.22 -0.65
CA TYR A 110 -1.80 -13.60 -1.75
C TYR A 110 -2.68 -13.04 -2.85
N LEU A 111 -3.77 -13.71 -3.22
CA LEU A 111 -4.72 -13.22 -4.21
C LEU A 111 -5.41 -11.93 -3.73
N ILE A 112 -5.83 -11.87 -2.47
CA ILE A 112 -6.44 -10.68 -1.86
C ILE A 112 -5.42 -9.53 -1.84
N SER A 113 -4.22 -9.78 -1.31
CA SER A 113 -3.16 -8.78 -1.22
C SER A 113 -2.75 -8.24 -2.58
N LEU A 114 -2.52 -9.11 -3.57
CA LEU A 114 -2.13 -8.69 -4.93
C LEU A 114 -3.24 -7.86 -5.60
N LYS A 115 -4.50 -8.28 -5.45
CA LYS A 115 -5.64 -7.51 -5.97
C LYS A 115 -5.73 -6.14 -5.32
N SER A 116 -5.53 -6.07 -4.01
CA SER A 116 -5.54 -4.82 -3.24
C SER A 116 -4.41 -3.88 -3.68
N THR A 117 -3.18 -4.39 -3.75
CA THR A 117 -2.01 -3.62 -4.21
C THR A 117 -2.15 -3.15 -5.66
N LYS A 118 -2.71 -3.97 -6.54
CA LYS A 118 -3.01 -3.52 -7.91
C LYS A 118 -4.02 -2.37 -7.91
N LEU A 119 -5.10 -2.50 -7.15
CA LEU A 119 -6.12 -1.45 -7.04
C LEU A 119 -5.50 -0.16 -6.48
N SER A 120 -4.60 -0.26 -5.51
CA SER A 120 -3.84 0.87 -4.96
C SER A 120 -3.14 1.70 -6.04
N VAL A 121 -2.29 1.03 -6.81
CA VAL A 121 -1.52 1.65 -7.90
C VAL A 121 -2.47 2.27 -8.92
N GLN A 122 -3.55 1.57 -9.27
CA GLN A 122 -4.55 2.08 -10.20
C GLN A 122 -5.29 3.31 -9.67
N THR A 123 -5.69 3.29 -8.39
CA THR A 123 -6.36 4.43 -7.74
C THR A 123 -5.48 5.67 -7.81
N PHE A 124 -4.20 5.53 -7.47
CA PHE A 124 -3.26 6.64 -7.54
C PHE A 124 -3.01 7.11 -8.98
N LEU A 125 -2.75 6.19 -9.92
CA LEU A 125 -2.51 6.56 -11.32
C LEU A 125 -3.73 7.20 -12.00
N ASN A 126 -4.94 7.00 -11.49
CA ASN A 126 -6.14 7.69 -11.96
C ASN A 126 -6.19 9.18 -11.58
N CYS A 127 -5.29 9.67 -10.71
CA CYS A 127 -5.06 11.09 -10.51
C CYS A 127 -4.47 11.77 -11.76
N PHE A 128 -3.94 10.99 -12.72
CA PHE A 128 -3.48 11.49 -14.00
C PHE A 128 -4.50 11.17 -15.10
N SER A 129 -4.60 12.05 -16.08
CA SER A 129 -5.17 11.77 -17.39
C SER A 129 -4.13 11.08 -18.26
N TYR A 130 -4.59 10.21 -19.17
CA TYR A 130 -3.72 9.44 -20.06
C TYR A 130 -4.06 9.82 -21.50
N SER A 131 -3.12 10.37 -22.25
CA SER A 131 -3.34 10.83 -23.64
C SER A 131 -3.44 9.68 -24.65
N ASN A 132 -2.86 8.51 -24.31
CA ASN A 132 -2.67 7.37 -25.20
C ASN A 132 -3.67 6.22 -25.01
N ASN A 133 -3.66 5.26 -25.96
CA ASN A 133 -4.56 4.09 -25.98
C ASN A 133 -4.50 3.26 -24.67
N ILE A 134 -5.67 2.77 -24.23
CA ILE A 134 -5.94 1.94 -23.04
C ILE A 134 -4.91 0.81 -22.82
N ILE A 135 -4.38 0.20 -23.89
CA ILE A 135 -3.38 -0.87 -23.78
C ILE A 135 -2.08 -0.35 -23.13
N ARG A 136 -1.59 0.83 -23.55
CA ARG A 136 -0.37 1.43 -22.97
C ARG A 136 -0.56 1.77 -21.49
N LYS A 137 -1.72 2.33 -21.12
CA LYS A 137 -2.09 2.58 -19.72
C LYS A 137 -1.98 1.30 -18.88
N LYS A 138 -2.54 0.18 -19.36
CA LYS A 138 -2.47 -1.11 -18.66
C LYS A 138 -1.04 -1.65 -18.53
N LEU A 139 -0.19 -1.45 -19.53
CA LEU A 139 1.22 -1.83 -19.46
C LEU A 139 1.98 -0.97 -18.44
N PHE A 140 1.71 0.33 -18.42
CA PHE A 140 2.31 1.24 -17.45
C PHE A 140 1.89 0.91 -16.01
N GLU A 141 0.59 0.69 -15.76
CA GLU A 141 0.09 0.24 -14.44
C GLU A 141 0.79 -1.02 -13.95
N LYS A 142 1.00 -2.01 -14.84
CA LYS A 142 1.73 -3.24 -14.52
C LYS A 142 3.20 -2.97 -14.20
N ALA A 143 3.86 -2.09 -14.95
CA ALA A 143 5.25 -1.74 -14.70
C ALA A 143 5.43 -1.08 -13.32
N ILE A 144 4.56 -0.13 -12.97
CA ILE A 144 4.54 0.51 -11.65
C ILE A 144 4.24 -0.50 -10.54
N LEU A 145 3.26 -1.40 -10.75
CA LEU A 145 2.95 -2.47 -9.81
C LEU A 145 4.17 -3.37 -9.54
N VAL A 146 4.90 -3.77 -10.58
CA VAL A 146 6.10 -4.61 -10.43
C VAL A 146 7.19 -3.89 -9.63
N ILE A 147 7.45 -2.61 -9.92
CA ILE A 147 8.40 -1.80 -9.13
C ILE A 147 7.98 -1.76 -7.67
N TYR A 148 6.70 -1.49 -7.40
CA TYR A 148 6.20 -1.42 -6.03
C TYR A 148 6.35 -2.76 -5.31
N LEU A 149 6.01 -3.89 -5.95
CA LEU A 149 6.14 -5.21 -5.33
C LEU A 149 7.60 -5.57 -5.02
N LEU A 150 8.54 -5.22 -5.91
CA LEU A 150 9.96 -5.41 -5.67
C LEU A 150 10.47 -4.52 -4.55
N GLY A 151 10.05 -3.25 -4.53
CA GLY A 151 10.37 -2.29 -3.47
C GLY A 151 9.80 -2.73 -2.12
N PHE A 152 8.54 -3.13 -2.08
CA PHE A 152 7.86 -3.66 -0.90
C PHE A 152 8.52 -4.93 -0.37
N LYS A 153 8.89 -5.88 -1.24
CA LYS A 153 9.64 -7.07 -0.83
C LYS A 153 10.98 -6.66 -0.21
N LYS A 154 11.72 -5.75 -0.86
CA LYS A 154 13.01 -5.29 -0.33
C LYS A 154 12.84 -4.60 1.02
N TRP A 155 11.85 -3.71 1.12
CA TRP A 155 11.45 -3.01 2.33
C TRP A 155 11.15 -3.99 3.46
N LEU A 156 10.38 -5.04 3.20
CA LEU A 156 9.95 -6.00 4.23
C LEU A 156 11.13 -6.69 4.95
N TYR A 157 12.25 -6.90 4.26
CA TYR A 157 13.40 -7.67 4.75
C TYR A 157 14.67 -6.83 5.00
N GLU A 158 14.64 -5.52 4.76
CA GLU A 158 15.72 -4.63 5.20
C GLU A 158 15.48 -4.11 6.62
N ASP A 159 16.50 -3.52 7.24
CA ASP A 159 16.37 -2.83 8.52
C ASP A 159 15.45 -1.59 8.41
N ASN A 160 15.18 -0.89 9.51
CA ASN A 160 14.18 0.18 9.58
C ASN A 160 14.57 1.49 8.86
N THR A 161 15.52 1.47 7.92
CA THR A 161 16.05 2.66 7.23
C THR A 161 15.41 2.96 5.88
N ASN A 162 14.65 2.03 5.29
CA ASN A 162 13.98 2.15 3.97
C ASN A 162 14.91 2.43 2.75
N ASN A 163 16.20 2.62 2.98
CA ASN A 163 17.17 3.08 1.98
C ASN A 163 17.25 2.18 0.75
N SER A 164 17.25 0.86 0.94
CA SER A 164 17.40 -0.06 -0.18
C SER A 164 16.12 -0.17 -0.99
N ALA A 165 14.96 -0.16 -0.33
CA ALA A 165 13.68 -0.12 -1.04
C ALA A 165 13.53 1.16 -1.87
N PHE A 166 13.92 2.30 -1.32
CA PHE A 166 13.88 3.59 -2.01
C PHE A 166 14.82 3.64 -3.20
N ALA A 167 16.05 3.16 -3.03
CA ALA A 167 17.00 3.02 -4.14
C ALA A 167 16.48 2.07 -5.22
N LEU A 168 15.74 1.02 -4.87
CA LEU A 168 15.13 0.11 -5.84
C LEU A 168 14.01 0.81 -6.62
N ILE A 169 13.11 1.52 -5.93
CA ILE A 169 12.03 2.28 -6.56
C ILE A 169 12.61 3.34 -7.52
N ASP A 170 13.59 4.13 -7.06
CA ASP A 170 14.27 5.14 -7.87
C ASP A 170 14.87 4.56 -9.15
N LYS A 171 15.64 3.47 -9.02
CA LYS A 171 16.22 2.76 -10.17
C LYS A 171 15.14 2.23 -11.11
N GLY A 172 14.04 1.73 -10.58
CA GLY A 172 12.90 1.24 -11.34
C GLY A 172 12.26 2.34 -12.18
N ILE A 173 11.96 3.49 -11.57
CA ILE A 173 11.36 4.64 -12.25
C ILE A 173 12.30 5.18 -13.33
N LYS A 174 13.59 5.38 -13.01
CA LYS A 174 14.61 5.79 -13.99
C LYS A 174 14.71 4.83 -15.16
N ARG A 175 14.63 3.52 -14.91
CA ARG A 175 14.66 2.49 -15.97
C ARG A 175 13.45 2.57 -16.88
N ILE A 176 12.24 2.78 -16.34
CA ILE A 176 11.04 3.00 -17.16
C ILE A 176 11.23 4.25 -18.01
N LYS A 177 11.63 5.38 -17.41
CA LYS A 177 11.84 6.66 -18.11
C LYS A 177 12.85 6.54 -19.26
N LYS A 178 13.91 5.74 -19.09
CA LYS A 178 14.94 5.52 -20.12
C LYS A 178 14.49 4.57 -21.23
N SER A 179 13.66 3.58 -20.91
CA SER A 179 13.33 2.47 -21.82
C SER A 179 11.99 2.63 -22.51
N THR A 180 11.14 3.55 -22.03
CA THR A 180 9.79 3.77 -22.53
C THR A 180 9.40 5.25 -22.42
N ASN A 181 8.36 5.63 -23.16
CA ASN A 181 7.79 6.97 -23.13
C ASN A 181 6.50 7.01 -22.28
N PHE A 182 6.33 6.09 -21.32
CA PHE A 182 5.07 6.00 -20.57
C PHE A 182 4.75 7.25 -19.77
N PHE A 183 5.76 7.94 -19.23
CA PHE A 183 5.54 9.16 -18.46
C PHE A 183 5.15 10.36 -19.32
N GLU A 184 5.49 10.37 -20.61
CA GLU A 184 5.07 11.41 -21.57
C GLU A 184 3.56 11.31 -21.89
N ASP A 185 2.97 10.13 -21.68
CA ASP A 185 1.54 9.91 -21.88
C ASP A 185 0.68 10.49 -20.75
N LEU A 186 1.30 10.91 -19.64
CA LEU A 186 0.61 11.38 -18.44
C LEU A 186 0.37 12.89 -18.50
N ILE A 187 -0.90 13.26 -18.34
CA ILE A 187 -1.34 14.65 -18.19
C ILE A 187 -1.87 14.78 -16.75
N LYS A 188 -1.38 15.76 -16.00
CA LYS A 188 -1.86 16.05 -14.65
C LYS A 188 -3.32 16.53 -14.71
N LYS A 189 -4.15 16.11 -13.77
CA LYS A 189 -5.53 16.59 -13.61
C LYS A 189 -5.57 17.71 -12.59
#